data_AF-A0A840VC92-F1
#
_entry.id   AF-A0A840VC92-F1
#
_cell.length_a   1.000
_cell.length_b   1.000
_cell.length_c   1.000
_cell.angle_alpha   90.00
_cell.angle_beta   90.00
_cell.angle_gamma   90.00
#
_symmetry.space_group_name_H-M   'P 1'
#
loop_
_entity.id
_entity.type
_entity.pdbx_description
1 polymer ?
#
loop_
_entity_poly.entity_id
_entity_poly.type
_entity_poly.pdbx_seq_one_letter_code
_entity_poly.pdbx_strand_id
1 'polypeptide(L)'
;MQSTVVYLSGVFTAIITSFLVVYVGRLLNTDIFSYMLWLVVPAGAIGTGIASASGYFFAAYYFNRMPTKALFFLMFLASSVAPFLIYFIQYETMALDDGTPVNQVCGFFHFMNVMITTASYSIGRYGNGPSTGAVGSFGYWIAADQFIGFLLAGIVLFLLLLNVPSCSNCKKYMRTLGSRSKSFDNVETFAAYYDNIFKIPVYSPDFTNAIAMDIRRDNAKKPQAGNILLRENLITCEECGSQILENVVSIFNGKQWNDADKLKRRVEIPFDVKLRPIFSKGQRKAETQSNDQAAISS
;
A
#
# COMPACT_ATOMS: atom_id res chain seq x y z
N MET A 1 25.38 2.56 -3.66
CA MET A 1 25.04 2.98 -2.28
C MET A 1 23.53 2.99 -2.02
N GLN A 2 22.71 3.64 -2.83
CA GLN A 2 21.25 3.74 -2.58
C GLN A 2 20.51 2.40 -2.52
N SER A 3 20.84 1.42 -3.38
CA SER A 3 20.20 0.08 -3.33
C SER A 3 20.48 -0.65 -2.01
N THR A 4 21.67 -0.47 -1.45
CA THR A 4 22.06 -1.06 -0.15
C THR A 4 21.21 -0.49 0.99
N VAL A 5 20.88 0.80 0.95
CA VAL A 5 20.00 1.41 1.96
C VAL A 5 18.59 0.82 1.91
N VAL A 6 18.06 0.56 0.72
CA VAL A 6 16.75 -0.12 0.55
C VAL A 6 16.80 -1.54 1.13
N TYR A 7 17.90 -2.27 0.91
CA TYR A 7 18.06 -3.62 1.46
C TYR A 7 18.15 -3.61 2.99
N LEU A 8 18.98 -2.73 3.55
CA LEU A 8 19.18 -2.64 5.00
C LEU A 8 17.92 -2.15 5.73
N SER A 9 17.22 -1.17 5.18
CA SER A 9 15.97 -0.66 5.78
C SER A 9 14.90 -1.74 5.85
N GLY A 10 14.74 -2.55 4.81
CA GLY A 10 13.78 -3.65 4.86
C GLY A 10 14.14 -4.75 5.86
N VAL A 11 15.42 -5.15 5.95
CA VAL A 11 15.88 -6.11 6.98
C VAL A 11 15.65 -5.54 8.39
N PHE A 12 15.99 -4.26 8.59
CA PHE A 12 15.81 -3.58 9.87
C PHE A 12 14.34 -3.50 10.28
N THR A 13 13.45 -3.15 9.35
CA THR A 13 12.00 -3.15 9.61
C THR A 13 11.50 -4.55 9.94
N ALA A 14 11.94 -5.60 9.23
CA ALA A 14 11.54 -6.97 9.53
C ALA A 14 11.94 -7.41 10.95
N ILE A 15 13.15 -7.05 11.39
CA ILE A 15 13.62 -7.31 12.76
C ILE A 15 12.75 -6.55 13.77
N ILE A 16 12.55 -5.25 13.58
CA ILE A 16 11.72 -4.42 14.48
C ILE A 16 10.30 -4.97 14.56
N THR A 17 9.68 -5.29 13.43
CA THR A 17 8.33 -5.86 13.39
C THR A 17 8.27 -7.16 14.18
N SER A 18 9.28 -8.04 14.03
CA SER A 18 9.33 -9.31 14.76
C SER A 18 9.37 -9.07 16.28
N PHE A 19 10.22 -8.14 16.75
CA PHE A 19 10.26 -7.76 18.16
C PHE A 19 8.95 -7.14 18.64
N LEU A 20 8.37 -6.22 17.86
CA LEU A 20 7.15 -5.51 18.22
C LEU A 20 5.96 -6.47 18.34
N VAL A 21 5.83 -7.44 17.43
CA VAL A 21 4.75 -8.44 17.47
C VAL A 21 4.83 -9.27 18.74
N VAL A 22 6.02 -9.74 19.11
CA VAL A 22 6.20 -10.50 20.36
C VAL A 22 5.95 -9.62 21.58
N TYR A 23 6.44 -8.38 21.58
CA TYR A 23 6.28 -7.44 22.69
C TYR A 23 4.80 -7.07 22.92
N VAL A 24 4.09 -6.67 21.86
CA VAL A 24 2.66 -6.33 21.94
C VAL A 24 1.84 -7.57 22.29
N GLY A 25 2.19 -8.74 21.74
CA GLY A 25 1.50 -9.98 22.08
C GLY A 25 1.58 -10.33 23.57
N ARG A 26 2.73 -10.03 24.21
CA ARG A 26 2.89 -10.16 25.67
C ARG A 26 2.04 -9.16 26.44
N LEU A 27 2.05 -7.89 26.03
CA LEU A 27 1.27 -6.85 26.72
C LEU A 27 -0.23 -7.14 26.68
N LEU A 28 -0.71 -7.70 25.57
CA LEU A 28 -2.12 -8.03 25.37
C LEU A 28 -2.47 -9.46 25.79
N ASN A 29 -1.51 -10.27 26.26
CA ASN A 29 -1.67 -11.71 26.50
C ASN A 29 -2.35 -12.45 25.34
N THR A 30 -2.06 -12.04 24.10
CA THR A 30 -2.65 -12.60 22.89
C THR A 30 -1.58 -12.80 21.83
N ASP A 31 -1.61 -13.93 21.14
CA ASP A 31 -0.70 -14.17 20.02
C ASP A 31 -1.25 -13.54 18.74
N ILE A 32 -0.81 -12.30 18.47
CA ILE A 32 -1.20 -11.52 17.29
C ILE A 32 -0.81 -12.26 16.01
N PHE A 33 0.34 -12.93 15.99
CA PHE A 33 0.82 -13.65 14.80
C PHE A 33 -0.11 -14.82 14.48
N SER A 34 -0.56 -15.53 15.51
CA SER A 34 -1.46 -16.68 15.38
C SER A 34 -2.93 -16.33 15.14
N TYR A 35 -3.28 -15.05 15.01
CA TYR A 35 -4.65 -14.62 14.81
C TYR A 35 -5.24 -15.11 13.47
N MET A 36 -6.30 -15.92 13.56
CA MET A 36 -6.99 -16.55 12.44
C MET A 36 -8.41 -16.01 12.28
N LEU A 37 -8.76 -15.53 11.09
CA LEU A 37 -10.14 -15.22 10.74
C LEU A 37 -10.80 -16.47 10.19
N TRP A 38 -11.81 -16.95 10.92
CA TRP A 38 -12.62 -18.13 10.55
C TRP A 38 -11.78 -19.40 10.32
N LEU A 39 -10.63 -19.53 10.98
CA LEU A 39 -9.68 -20.66 10.83
C LEU A 39 -9.11 -20.84 9.40
N VAL A 40 -9.41 -19.93 8.47
CA VAL A 40 -9.03 -20.04 7.04
C VAL A 40 -8.08 -18.93 6.61
N VAL A 41 -8.22 -17.72 7.18
CA VAL A 41 -7.39 -16.59 6.77
C VAL A 41 -6.45 -16.21 7.92
N PRO A 42 -5.12 -16.36 7.75
CA PRO A 42 -4.13 -16.06 8.78
C PRO A 42 -3.88 -14.55 8.85
N ALA A 43 -4.88 -13.80 9.29
CA ALA A 43 -4.87 -12.34 9.28
C ALA A 43 -3.71 -11.75 10.11
N GLY A 44 -3.36 -12.41 11.23
CA GLY A 44 -2.20 -12.06 12.05
C GLY A 44 -0.88 -12.15 11.28
N ALA A 45 -0.63 -13.29 10.64
CA ALA A 45 0.57 -13.52 9.86
C ALA A 45 0.64 -12.63 8.60
N ILE A 46 -0.49 -12.42 7.90
CA ILE A 46 -0.56 -11.51 6.75
C ILE A 46 -0.26 -10.07 7.19
N GLY A 47 -0.92 -9.57 8.24
CA GLY A 47 -0.70 -8.22 8.75
C GLY A 47 0.75 -8.01 9.20
N THR A 48 1.32 -9.00 9.90
CA THR A 48 2.71 -8.97 10.30
C THR A 48 3.67 -9.00 9.10
N GLY A 49 3.36 -9.81 8.08
CA GLY A 49 4.13 -9.88 6.84
C GLY A 49 4.13 -8.55 6.09
N ILE A 50 2.98 -7.87 6.00
CA ILE A 50 2.87 -6.52 5.42
C ILE A 50 3.73 -5.53 6.22
N ALA A 51 3.59 -5.52 7.54
CA ALA A 51 4.34 -4.62 8.41
C ALA A 51 5.85 -4.84 8.26
N SER A 52 6.31 -6.10 8.25
CA SER A 52 7.70 -6.50 8.09
C SER A 52 8.28 -6.06 6.74
N ALA A 53 7.55 -6.28 5.65
CA ALA A 53 7.99 -5.93 4.29
C ALA A 53 7.80 -4.43 3.94
N SER A 54 7.08 -3.66 4.75
CA SER A 54 6.82 -2.24 4.50
C SER A 54 8.09 -1.39 4.37
N GLY A 55 9.17 -1.75 5.09
CA GLY A 55 10.46 -1.05 5.01
C GLY A 55 11.06 -1.08 3.60
N TYR A 56 11.01 -2.23 2.92
CA TYR A 56 11.44 -2.35 1.52
C TYR A 56 10.58 -1.49 0.60
N PHE A 57 9.26 -1.48 0.82
CA PHE A 57 8.32 -0.68 0.05
C PHE A 57 8.60 0.82 0.17
N PHE A 58 8.61 1.33 1.41
CA PHE A 58 8.83 2.75 1.67
C PHE A 58 10.21 3.21 1.24
N ALA A 59 11.26 2.42 1.47
CA ALA A 59 12.60 2.80 1.05
C ALA A 59 12.74 2.79 -0.48
N ALA A 60 12.23 1.77 -1.18
CA ALA A 60 12.26 1.73 -2.64
C ALA A 60 11.50 2.92 -3.24
N TYR A 61 10.33 3.23 -2.69
CA TYR A 61 9.53 4.39 -3.10
C TYR A 61 10.25 5.71 -2.82
N TYR A 62 10.77 5.90 -1.60
CA TYR A 62 11.44 7.13 -1.18
C TYR A 62 12.71 7.41 -1.98
N PHE A 63 13.54 6.38 -2.23
CA PHE A 63 14.76 6.50 -3.03
C PHE A 63 14.50 6.41 -4.54
N ASN A 64 13.24 6.40 -4.98
CA ASN A 64 12.81 6.33 -6.37
C ASN A 64 13.44 5.14 -7.14
N ARG A 65 13.63 3.98 -6.50
CA ARG A 65 14.29 2.81 -7.10
C ARG A 65 13.30 1.75 -7.52
N MET A 66 13.36 1.36 -8.79
CA MET A 66 12.60 0.24 -9.31
C MET A 66 12.92 -1.08 -8.59
N PRO A 67 11.96 -1.99 -8.47
CA PRO A 67 12.18 -3.29 -7.87
C PRO A 67 13.06 -4.12 -8.82
N THR A 68 14.14 -4.68 -8.29
CA THR A 68 15.00 -5.60 -9.03
C THR A 68 14.70 -7.04 -8.62
N LYS A 69 15.11 -8.02 -9.44
CA LYS A 69 15.04 -9.44 -9.06
C LYS A 69 15.79 -9.74 -7.76
N ALA A 70 16.87 -9.02 -7.49
CA ALA A 70 17.61 -9.12 -6.24
C ALA A 70 16.79 -8.63 -5.04
N LEU A 71 16.05 -7.52 -5.19
CA LEU A 71 15.13 -7.05 -4.14
C LEU A 71 14.03 -8.08 -3.86
N PHE A 72 13.45 -8.67 -4.91
CA PHE A 72 12.46 -9.75 -4.76
C PHE A 72 13.02 -10.93 -3.95
N PHE A 73 14.19 -11.42 -4.34
CA PHE A 73 14.82 -12.54 -3.63
C PHE A 73 15.11 -12.22 -2.17
N LEU A 74 15.56 -10.99 -1.88
CA LEU A 74 15.81 -10.56 -0.51
C LEU A 74 14.52 -10.42 0.31
N MET A 75 13.45 -9.85 -0.27
CA MET A 75 12.13 -9.79 0.38
C MET A 75 11.60 -11.20 0.66
N PHE A 76 11.70 -12.11 -0.30
CA PHE A 76 11.29 -13.50 -0.15
C PHE A 76 12.08 -14.22 0.95
N LEU A 77 13.40 -14.05 0.97
CA LEU A 77 14.26 -14.65 2.00
C LEU A 77 13.96 -14.07 3.39
N ALA A 78 13.84 -12.74 3.49
CA ALA A 78 13.47 -12.09 4.74
C ALA A 78 12.09 -12.55 5.23
N SER A 79 11.11 -12.68 4.34
CA SER A 79 9.78 -13.21 4.68
C SER A 79 9.79 -14.68 5.06
N SER A 80 10.73 -15.47 4.54
CA SER A 80 10.90 -16.87 4.91
C SER A 80 11.56 -17.02 6.28
N VAL A 81 12.49 -16.13 6.65
CA VAL A 81 13.23 -16.21 7.91
C VAL A 81 12.48 -15.53 9.06
N ALA A 82 11.73 -14.45 8.80
CA ALA A 82 11.08 -13.65 9.84
C ALA A 82 10.11 -14.45 10.74
N PRO A 83 9.28 -15.39 10.25
CA PRO A 83 8.46 -16.24 11.12
C PRO A 83 9.30 -17.03 12.14
N PHE A 84 10.43 -17.59 11.72
CA PHE A 84 11.34 -18.28 12.62
C PHE A 84 11.96 -17.33 13.64
N LEU A 85 12.28 -16.10 13.23
CA LEU A 85 12.80 -15.08 14.14
C LEU A 85 11.75 -14.70 15.20
N ILE A 86 10.47 -14.61 14.85
CA ILE A 86 9.38 -14.38 15.81
C ILE A 86 9.35 -15.50 16.85
N TYR A 87 9.34 -16.77 16.42
CA TYR A 87 9.39 -17.91 17.34
C TYR A 87 10.67 -17.94 18.18
N PHE A 88 11.80 -17.55 17.60
CA PHE A 88 13.07 -17.50 18.32
C PHE A 88 13.07 -16.42 19.41
N ILE A 89 12.54 -15.23 19.11
CA ILE A 89 12.38 -14.17 20.11
C ILE A 89 11.42 -14.64 21.21
N GLN A 90 10.32 -15.31 20.87
CA GLN A 90 9.41 -15.89 21.86
C GLN A 90 10.14 -16.91 22.76
N TYR A 91 10.91 -17.83 22.16
CA TYR A 91 11.70 -18.83 22.86
C TYR A 91 12.68 -18.23 23.88
N GLU A 92 13.46 -17.23 23.46
CA GLU A 92 14.45 -16.58 24.34
C GLU A 92 13.82 -15.78 25.46
N THR A 93 12.63 -15.24 25.24
CA THR A 93 12.01 -14.31 26.19
C THR A 93 10.97 -14.98 27.08
N MET A 94 10.50 -16.19 26.76
CA MET A 94 9.45 -16.89 27.50
C MET A 94 10.04 -17.56 28.75
N ALA A 95 9.34 -17.39 29.86
CA ALA A 95 9.63 -18.06 31.12
C ALA A 95 8.43 -18.93 31.50
N LEU A 96 8.71 -20.07 32.12
CA LEU A 96 7.70 -20.93 32.73
C LEU A 96 7.13 -20.30 34.00
N ASP A 97 6.06 -20.89 34.55
CA ASP A 97 5.38 -20.39 35.76
C ASP A 97 6.29 -20.35 37.00
N ASP A 98 7.35 -21.17 37.02
CA ASP A 98 8.38 -21.19 38.06
C ASP A 98 9.47 -20.12 37.86
N GLY A 99 9.35 -19.29 36.81
CA GLY A 99 10.30 -18.25 36.45
C GLY A 99 11.52 -18.75 35.69
N THR A 100 11.62 -20.05 35.39
CA THR A 100 12.73 -20.60 34.61
C THR A 100 12.58 -20.22 33.13
N PRO A 101 13.64 -19.72 32.47
CA PRO A 101 13.56 -19.41 31.06
C PRO A 101 13.50 -20.70 30.24
N VAL A 102 12.64 -20.72 29.21
CA VAL A 102 12.38 -21.91 28.39
C VAL A 102 13.65 -22.44 27.71
N ASN A 103 14.56 -21.54 27.35
CA ASN A 103 15.82 -21.87 26.68
C ASN A 103 16.80 -22.73 27.50
N GLN A 104 16.58 -22.87 28.81
CA GLN A 104 17.36 -23.75 29.68
C GLN A 104 16.77 -25.17 29.76
N VAL A 105 15.49 -25.33 29.45
CA VAL A 105 14.74 -26.57 29.67
C VAL A 105 14.62 -27.38 28.38
N CYS A 106 14.41 -26.73 27.24
CA CYS A 106 14.30 -27.41 25.96
C CYS A 106 14.98 -26.64 24.83
N GLY A 107 15.37 -27.35 23.77
CA GLY A 107 15.94 -26.72 22.58
C GLY A 107 14.88 -26.04 21.70
N PHE A 108 15.29 -25.04 20.92
CA PHE A 108 14.42 -24.23 20.06
C PHE A 108 13.44 -25.05 19.18
N PHE A 109 13.90 -26.09 18.49
CA PHE A 109 13.02 -26.91 17.64
C PHE A 109 11.99 -27.71 18.43
N HIS A 110 12.34 -28.13 19.65
CA HIS A 110 11.40 -28.79 20.54
C HIS A 110 10.34 -27.80 21.02
N PHE A 111 10.76 -26.61 21.44
CA PHE A 111 9.86 -25.50 21.78
C PHE A 111 8.90 -25.18 20.63
N MET A 112 9.40 -25.04 19.41
CA MET A 112 8.57 -24.73 18.24
C MET A 112 7.56 -25.85 17.95
N ASN A 113 7.96 -27.12 18.03
CA ASN A 113 7.05 -28.26 17.89
C ASN A 113 5.95 -28.24 18.96
N VAL A 114 6.32 -27.97 20.22
CA VAL A 114 5.36 -27.85 21.33
C VAL A 114 4.40 -26.69 21.03
N MET A 115 4.89 -25.49 20.77
CA MET A 115 4.05 -24.30 20.48
C MET A 115 3.08 -24.55 19.32
N ILE A 116 3.51 -25.19 18.24
CA ILE A 116 2.67 -25.52 17.09
C ILE A 116 1.59 -26.55 17.46
N THR A 117 1.93 -27.57 18.25
CA THR A 117 1.01 -28.68 18.56
C THR A 117 0.09 -28.41 19.75
N THR A 118 0.49 -27.54 20.67
CA THR A 118 -0.29 -27.15 21.86
C THR A 118 -1.06 -25.85 21.66
N ALA A 119 -0.89 -25.16 20.53
CA ALA A 119 -1.70 -23.99 20.21
C ALA A 119 -3.20 -24.34 20.31
N SER A 120 -3.96 -23.56 21.07
CA SER A 120 -5.41 -23.66 21.17
C SER A 120 -6.05 -22.48 20.47
N TYR A 121 -6.97 -22.75 19.53
CA TYR A 121 -7.72 -21.70 18.83
C TYR A 121 -9.16 -21.67 19.35
N SER A 122 -9.72 -20.47 19.57
CA SER A 122 -11.14 -20.32 19.89
C SER A 122 -11.95 -20.02 18.63
N ILE A 123 -12.99 -20.81 18.38
CA ILE A 123 -13.88 -20.63 17.22
C ILE A 123 -15.11 -19.83 17.66
N GLY A 124 -15.09 -18.51 17.46
CA GLY A 124 -16.24 -17.63 17.77
C GLY A 124 -16.02 -16.16 17.40
N ARG A 125 -17.11 -15.41 17.20
CA ARG A 125 -17.05 -13.95 16.99
C ARG A 125 -16.54 -13.32 18.28
N TYR A 126 -15.43 -12.58 18.21
CA TYR A 126 -14.72 -11.99 19.38
C TYR A 126 -14.12 -13.00 20.39
N GLY A 127 -13.76 -14.22 19.96
CA GLY A 127 -13.04 -15.17 20.84
C GLY A 127 -13.87 -15.80 21.97
N ASN A 128 -15.17 -15.50 22.05
CA ASN A 128 -16.11 -16.06 23.04
C ASN A 128 -16.63 -17.46 22.66
N GLY A 129 -15.94 -18.15 21.76
CA GLY A 129 -16.30 -19.50 21.33
C GLY A 129 -15.65 -20.58 22.20
N PRO A 130 -16.16 -21.82 22.20
CA PRO A 130 -15.49 -22.94 22.84
C PRO A 130 -14.05 -23.06 22.33
N SER A 131 -13.07 -23.13 23.25
CA SER A 131 -11.68 -23.44 22.90
C SER A 131 -11.63 -24.87 22.36
N THR A 132 -11.02 -25.07 21.19
CA THR A 132 -10.97 -26.39 20.54
C THR A 132 -10.03 -27.39 21.22
N GLY A 133 -9.37 -27.01 22.33
CA GLY A 133 -8.32 -27.79 22.96
C GLY A 133 -7.02 -27.77 22.13
N ALA A 134 -6.05 -28.59 22.55
CA ALA A 134 -4.78 -28.73 21.84
C ALA A 134 -5.02 -29.36 20.46
N VAL A 135 -4.56 -28.68 19.42
CA VAL A 135 -4.85 -29.02 18.03
C VAL A 135 -4.01 -30.21 17.54
N GLY A 136 -2.93 -30.55 18.28
CA GLY A 136 -2.07 -31.69 17.98
C GLY A 136 -1.40 -31.55 16.61
N SER A 137 -1.35 -32.64 15.84
CA SER A 137 -0.70 -32.65 14.52
C SER A 137 -1.36 -31.70 13.50
N PHE A 138 -2.63 -31.30 13.71
CA PHE A 138 -3.28 -30.35 12.82
C PHE A 138 -2.68 -28.93 12.94
N GLY A 139 -1.95 -28.64 14.03
CA GLY A 139 -1.24 -27.38 14.22
C GLY A 139 -0.20 -27.12 13.13
N TYR A 140 0.42 -28.16 12.56
CA TYR A 140 1.37 -28.02 11.46
C TYR A 140 0.74 -27.46 10.19
N TRP A 141 -0.51 -27.84 9.90
CA TRP A 141 -1.25 -27.30 8.76
C TRP A 141 -1.56 -25.82 8.96
N ILE A 142 -1.96 -25.44 10.18
CA ILE A 142 -2.23 -24.05 10.54
C ILE A 142 -0.94 -23.22 10.47
N ALA A 143 0.17 -23.72 11.00
CA ALA A 143 1.46 -23.04 10.93
C ALA A 143 1.96 -22.90 9.48
N ALA A 144 1.75 -23.91 8.64
CA ALA A 144 2.05 -23.82 7.21
C ALA A 144 1.22 -22.74 6.51
N ASP A 145 -0.07 -22.63 6.84
CA ASP A 145 -0.94 -21.58 6.31
C ASP A 145 -0.51 -20.19 6.78
N GLN A 146 -0.16 -20.01 8.05
CA GLN A 146 0.43 -18.75 8.57
C GLN A 146 1.71 -18.37 7.82
N PHE A 147 2.60 -19.34 7.61
CA PHE A 147 3.83 -19.12 6.86
C PHE A 147 3.56 -18.68 5.42
N ILE A 148 2.62 -19.34 4.73
CA ILE A 148 2.20 -18.96 3.38
C ILE A 148 1.59 -17.55 3.38
N GLY A 149 0.70 -17.23 4.33
CA GLY A 149 0.10 -15.92 4.45
C GLY A 149 1.13 -14.80 4.66
N PHE A 150 2.13 -15.04 5.51
CA PHE A 150 3.24 -14.12 5.72
C PHE A 150 4.08 -13.90 4.46
N LEU A 151 4.38 -14.99 3.75
CA LEU A 151 5.18 -14.96 2.52
C LEU A 151 4.43 -14.23 1.39
N LEU A 152 3.14 -14.52 1.21
CA LEU A 152 2.28 -13.87 0.23
C LEU A 152 2.16 -12.37 0.49
N ALA A 153 2.09 -11.94 1.75
CA ALA A 153 2.08 -10.51 2.09
C ALA A 153 3.31 -9.76 1.53
N GLY A 154 4.51 -10.36 1.62
CA GLY A 154 5.72 -9.80 1.03
C GLY A 154 5.67 -9.73 -0.49
N ILE A 155 5.15 -10.78 -1.14
CA ILE A 155 4.96 -10.82 -2.61
C ILE A 155 3.97 -9.74 -3.05
N VAL A 156 2.84 -9.59 -2.34
CA VAL A 156 1.82 -8.57 -2.66
C VAL A 156 2.42 -7.17 -2.60
N LEU A 157 3.21 -6.83 -1.58
CA LEU A 157 3.90 -5.54 -1.52
C LEU A 157 4.90 -5.34 -2.67
N PHE A 158 5.60 -6.39 -3.09
CA PHE A 158 6.48 -6.34 -4.26
C PHE A 158 5.70 -6.10 -5.56
N LEU A 159 4.54 -6.76 -5.74
CA LEU A 159 3.68 -6.54 -6.89
C LEU A 159 3.07 -5.12 -6.88
N LEU A 160 2.72 -4.60 -5.71
CA LEU A 160 2.27 -3.21 -5.56
C LEU A 160 3.36 -2.22 -5.98
N LEU A 161 4.62 -2.46 -5.62
CA LEU A 161 5.76 -1.67 -6.10
C LEU A 161 5.91 -1.71 -7.63
N LEU A 162 5.74 -2.88 -8.25
CA LEU A 162 5.81 -3.02 -9.71
C LEU A 162 4.71 -2.23 -10.44
N ASN A 163 3.57 -2.04 -9.80
CA ASN A 163 2.44 -1.27 -10.35
C ASN A 163 2.60 0.25 -10.17
N VAL A 164 3.60 0.73 -9.44
CA VAL A 164 3.86 2.16 -9.28
C VAL A 164 4.39 2.74 -10.62
N PRO A 165 3.82 3.85 -11.12
CA PRO A 165 4.23 4.43 -12.39
C PRO A 165 5.70 4.85 -12.34
N SER A 166 6.40 4.54 -13.41
CA SER A 166 7.85 4.67 -13.48
C SER A 166 8.30 5.21 -14.83
N CYS A 167 9.44 5.88 -14.82
CA CYS A 167 10.00 6.47 -16.03
C CYS A 167 10.61 5.40 -16.93
N SER A 168 10.15 5.33 -18.18
CA SER A 168 10.67 4.43 -19.22
C SER A 168 12.16 4.67 -19.49
N ASN A 169 12.62 5.92 -19.40
CA ASN A 169 14.01 6.28 -19.62
C ASN A 169 14.88 6.07 -18.36
N CYS A 170 14.52 6.70 -17.23
CA CYS A 170 15.35 6.69 -16.03
C CYS A 170 15.19 5.45 -15.14
N LYS A 171 14.16 4.63 -15.35
CA LYS A 171 13.82 3.48 -14.49
C LYS A 171 13.69 3.85 -13.00
N LYS A 172 13.16 5.05 -12.75
CA LYS A 172 12.89 5.60 -11.41
C LYS A 172 11.39 5.83 -11.26
N TYR A 173 10.88 5.75 -10.03
CA TYR A 173 9.48 6.09 -9.77
C TYR A 173 9.23 7.57 -10.08
N MET A 174 8.07 7.85 -10.66
CA MET A 174 7.65 9.21 -10.93
C MET A 174 6.88 9.77 -9.72
N ARG A 175 6.96 11.09 -9.50
CA ARG A 175 6.27 11.77 -8.40
C ARG A 175 5.21 12.73 -8.92
N THR A 176 4.09 12.80 -8.21
CA THR A 176 3.02 13.75 -8.53
C THR A 176 3.50 15.17 -8.22
N LEU A 177 3.61 16.00 -9.26
CA LEU A 177 4.04 17.39 -9.18
C LEU A 177 2.90 18.33 -8.81
N GLY A 178 1.68 17.99 -9.18
CA GLY A 178 0.50 18.78 -8.87
C GLY A 178 -0.76 18.11 -9.39
N SER A 179 -1.89 18.47 -8.80
CA SER A 179 -3.21 18.04 -9.21
C SER A 179 -4.09 19.26 -9.46
N ARG A 180 -4.93 19.18 -10.48
CA ARG A 180 -5.99 20.15 -10.77
C ARG A 180 -7.30 19.40 -10.96
N SER A 181 -8.39 20.02 -10.58
CA SER A 181 -9.73 19.49 -10.81
C SER A 181 -10.54 20.47 -11.65
N LYS A 182 -11.31 19.92 -12.59
CA LYS A 182 -12.26 20.63 -13.45
C LYS A 182 -13.62 20.00 -13.21
N SER A 183 -14.64 20.82 -12.99
CA SER A 183 -15.99 20.32 -12.74
C SER A 183 -16.94 20.80 -13.82
N PHE A 184 -17.75 19.87 -14.32
CA PHE A 184 -18.69 20.06 -15.40
C PHE A 184 -20.11 19.82 -14.88
N ASP A 185 -21.05 20.64 -15.35
CA ASP A 185 -22.44 20.58 -14.94
C ASP A 185 -23.23 19.50 -15.67
N ASN A 186 -22.82 19.16 -16.89
CA ASN A 186 -23.49 18.17 -17.71
C ASN A 186 -22.48 17.33 -18.52
N VAL A 187 -22.99 16.23 -19.09
CA VAL A 187 -22.20 15.27 -19.86
C VAL A 187 -21.77 15.88 -21.18
N GLU A 188 -22.60 16.74 -21.80
CA GLU A 188 -22.33 17.30 -23.13
C GLU A 188 -21.13 18.27 -23.10
N THR A 189 -21.04 19.14 -22.09
CA THR A 189 -19.90 20.07 -21.95
C THR A 189 -18.61 19.32 -21.64
N PHE A 190 -18.69 18.29 -20.79
CA PHE A 190 -17.56 17.42 -20.52
C PHE A 190 -17.11 16.69 -21.79
N ALA A 191 -18.03 16.07 -22.54
CA ALA A 191 -17.72 15.34 -23.76
C ALA A 191 -17.09 16.26 -24.81
N ALA A 192 -17.66 17.45 -25.03
CA ALA A 192 -17.10 18.43 -25.96
C ALA A 192 -15.67 18.86 -25.59
N TYR A 193 -15.42 19.12 -24.30
CA TYR A 193 -14.09 19.45 -23.80
C TYR A 193 -13.12 18.26 -23.93
N TYR A 194 -13.55 17.08 -23.49
CA TYR A 194 -12.75 15.87 -23.43
C TYR A 194 -12.35 15.45 -24.85
N ASP A 195 -13.31 15.37 -25.79
CA ASP A 195 -13.07 15.05 -27.20
C ASP A 195 -12.19 16.07 -27.90
N ASN A 196 -12.32 17.37 -27.59
CA ASN A 196 -11.45 18.39 -28.15
C ASN A 196 -9.98 18.15 -27.76
N ILE A 197 -9.72 17.77 -26.51
CA ILE A 197 -8.36 17.44 -26.05
C ILE A 197 -7.77 16.22 -26.77
N PHE A 198 -8.58 15.28 -27.27
CA PHE A 198 -8.05 14.17 -28.10
C PHE A 198 -7.64 14.61 -29.49
N LYS A 199 -8.27 15.64 -30.04
CA LYS A 199 -8.00 16.12 -31.40
C LYS A 199 -6.75 17.00 -31.46
N ILE A 200 -6.38 17.64 -30.34
CA ILE A 200 -5.23 18.54 -30.29
C ILE A 200 -3.93 17.71 -30.14
N PRO A 201 -2.93 17.92 -31.00
CA PRO A 201 -1.62 17.30 -30.84
C PRO A 201 -0.98 17.67 -29.49
N VAL A 202 -0.46 16.68 -28.75
CA VAL A 202 0.13 16.87 -27.41
C VAL A 202 1.26 17.90 -27.38
N TYR A 203 1.98 18.04 -28.50
CA TYR A 203 3.11 18.95 -28.69
C TYR A 203 2.70 20.41 -28.92
N SER A 204 1.40 20.69 -29.14
CA SER A 204 0.98 22.03 -29.56
C SER A 204 0.80 22.99 -28.38
N PRO A 205 1.00 24.32 -28.60
CA PRO A 205 0.61 25.33 -27.63
C PRO A 205 -0.88 25.27 -27.27
N ASP A 206 -1.73 24.85 -28.23
CA ASP A 206 -3.17 24.71 -28.02
C ASP A 206 -3.50 23.64 -26.98
N PHE A 207 -2.72 22.55 -26.92
CA PHE A 207 -2.88 21.53 -25.90
C PHE A 207 -2.60 22.11 -24.50
N THR A 208 -1.51 22.86 -24.40
CA THR A 208 -1.11 23.53 -23.16
C THR A 208 -2.18 24.54 -22.71
N ASN A 209 -2.75 25.30 -23.65
CA ASN A 209 -3.83 26.25 -23.38
C ASN A 209 -5.14 25.55 -22.96
N ALA A 210 -5.51 24.46 -23.62
CA ALA A 210 -6.69 23.67 -23.27
C ALA A 210 -6.57 23.06 -21.86
N ILE A 211 -5.39 22.55 -21.49
CA ILE A 211 -5.13 22.06 -20.13
C ILE A 211 -5.08 23.23 -19.13
N ALA A 212 -4.55 24.39 -19.51
CA ALA A 212 -4.50 25.55 -18.64
C ALA A 212 -5.89 26.10 -18.30
N MET A 213 -6.85 25.98 -19.22
CA MET A 213 -8.22 26.47 -19.10
C MET A 213 -8.85 26.02 -17.78
N ASP A 214 -9.22 27.00 -16.95
CA ASP A 214 -9.78 26.73 -15.63
C ASP A 214 -11.30 26.61 -15.76
N ILE A 215 -11.80 25.37 -15.75
CA ILE A 215 -13.24 25.08 -15.76
C ILE A 215 -13.63 24.81 -14.31
N ARG A 216 -13.97 25.88 -13.61
CA ARG A 216 -14.42 25.79 -12.22
C ARG A 216 -15.92 25.95 -12.15
N ARG A 217 -16.52 24.99 -11.48
CA ARG A 217 -17.84 25.13 -10.89
C ARG A 217 -17.80 26.21 -9.82
N ASP A 218 -18.88 26.97 -9.72
CA ASP A 218 -19.13 27.82 -8.56
C ASP A 218 -19.26 26.95 -7.31
N ASN A 219 -18.27 27.04 -6.41
CA ASN A 219 -18.22 26.26 -5.16
C ASN A 219 -19.45 26.49 -4.28
N ALA A 220 -20.23 27.55 -4.51
CA ALA A 220 -21.47 27.82 -3.78
C ALA A 220 -22.60 26.82 -4.10
N LYS A 221 -22.57 26.14 -5.25
CA LYS A 221 -23.64 25.20 -5.64
C LYS A 221 -23.33 23.79 -5.14
N LYS A 222 -24.30 23.10 -4.54
CA LYS A 222 -24.22 21.65 -4.19
C LYS A 222 -24.24 20.76 -5.44
N PRO A 223 -23.40 19.71 -5.52
CA PRO A 223 -23.34 18.82 -6.67
C PRO A 223 -24.69 18.16 -6.94
N GLN A 224 -25.08 18.10 -8.21
CA GLN A 224 -26.29 17.46 -8.68
C GLN A 224 -25.93 16.15 -9.39
N ALA A 225 -26.88 15.21 -9.42
CA ALA A 225 -26.67 13.95 -10.12
C ALA A 225 -26.34 14.22 -11.60
N GLY A 226 -25.29 13.55 -12.11
CA GLY A 226 -24.79 13.77 -13.47
C GLY A 226 -23.67 14.81 -13.58
N ASN A 227 -23.36 15.54 -12.51
CA ASN A 227 -22.14 16.36 -12.47
C ASN A 227 -20.90 15.48 -12.66
N ILE A 228 -19.92 16.00 -13.40
CA ILE A 228 -18.66 15.32 -13.70
C ILE A 228 -17.50 16.09 -13.08
N LEU A 229 -16.54 15.37 -12.52
CA LEU A 229 -15.28 15.87 -12.00
C LEU A 229 -14.14 15.22 -12.77
N LEU A 230 -13.34 16.03 -13.46
CA LEU A 230 -12.10 15.60 -14.09
C LEU A 230 -10.94 16.03 -13.19
N ARG A 231 -10.21 15.06 -12.64
CA ARG A 231 -8.95 15.28 -11.91
C ARG A 231 -7.78 15.02 -12.85
N GLU A 232 -6.98 16.05 -13.08
CA GLU A 232 -5.76 16.02 -13.87
C GLU A 232 -4.57 16.01 -12.91
N ASN A 233 -3.77 14.94 -12.92
CA ASN A 233 -2.55 14.81 -12.13
C ASN A 233 -1.35 14.90 -13.07
N LEU A 234 -0.46 15.84 -12.81
CA LEU A 234 0.82 15.90 -13.51
C LEU A 234 1.85 15.13 -12.70
N ILE A 235 2.34 14.04 -13.26
CA ILE A 235 3.38 13.19 -12.68
C ILE A 235 4.68 13.47 -13.43
N THR A 236 5.79 13.65 -12.72
CA THR A 236 7.09 13.99 -13.33
C THR A 236 8.19 13.07 -12.83
N CYS A 237 9.17 12.80 -13.69
CA CYS A 237 10.45 12.24 -13.26
C CYS A 237 11.35 13.38 -12.76
N GLU A 238 11.94 13.23 -11.57
CA GLU A 238 12.85 14.24 -10.99
C GLU A 238 14.18 14.37 -11.74
N GLU A 239 14.54 13.38 -12.56
CA GLU A 239 15.88 13.28 -13.14
C GLU A 239 15.93 13.70 -14.61
N CYS A 240 15.07 13.12 -15.46
CA CYS A 240 14.99 13.54 -16.86
C CYS A 240 13.92 14.62 -17.11
N GLY A 241 12.99 14.84 -16.17
CA GLY A 241 11.88 15.78 -16.37
C GLY A 241 10.75 15.25 -17.26
N SER A 242 10.71 13.93 -17.56
CA SER A 242 9.61 13.34 -18.33
C SER A 242 8.30 13.52 -17.57
N GLN A 243 7.25 13.92 -18.27
CA GLN A 243 5.96 14.23 -17.67
C GLN A 243 4.90 13.22 -18.14
N ILE A 244 3.99 12.83 -17.24
CA ILE A 244 2.79 12.06 -17.56
C ILE A 244 1.61 12.86 -17.02
N LEU A 245 0.64 13.13 -17.89
CA LEU A 245 -0.66 13.67 -17.49
C LEU A 245 -1.62 12.50 -17.28
N GLU A 246 -2.04 12.29 -16.03
CA GLU A 246 -3.06 11.32 -15.67
C GLU A 246 -4.40 12.02 -15.46
N ASN A 247 -5.41 11.58 -16.20
CA ASN A 247 -6.77 12.09 -16.12
C ASN A 247 -7.66 11.03 -15.47
N VAL A 248 -8.32 11.39 -14.38
CA VAL A 248 -9.31 10.56 -13.65
C VAL A 248 -10.65 11.26 -13.72
N VAL A 249 -11.67 10.57 -14.20
CA VAL A 249 -13.03 11.11 -14.35
C VAL A 249 -13.92 10.49 -13.29
N SER A 250 -14.63 11.30 -12.52
CA SER A 250 -15.60 10.87 -11.52
C SER A 250 -16.97 11.47 -11.82
N ILE A 251 -18.03 10.69 -11.64
CA ILE A 251 -19.42 11.11 -11.89
C ILE A 251 -20.18 11.10 -10.56
N PHE A 252 -20.91 12.17 -10.27
CA PHE A 252 -21.73 12.25 -9.07
C PHE A 252 -23.07 11.56 -9.28
N ASN A 253 -23.38 10.54 -8.48
CA ASN A 253 -24.62 9.77 -8.58
C ASN A 253 -25.79 10.36 -7.75
N GLY A 254 -25.62 11.56 -7.20
CA GLY A 254 -26.56 12.19 -6.27
C GLY A 254 -26.22 11.99 -4.80
N LYS A 255 -25.35 11.03 -4.46
CA LYS A 255 -24.87 10.78 -3.09
C LYS A 255 -23.35 10.88 -2.97
N GLN A 256 -22.63 10.24 -3.88
CA GLN A 256 -21.18 10.15 -3.87
C GLN A 256 -20.59 10.27 -5.28
N TRP A 257 -19.30 10.57 -5.34
CA TRP A 257 -18.52 10.54 -6.56
C TRP A 257 -18.09 9.09 -6.83
N ASN A 258 -18.39 8.59 -8.03
CA ASN A 258 -17.93 7.29 -8.50
C ASN A 258 -16.94 7.48 -9.64
N ASP A 259 -15.76 6.88 -9.53
CA ASP A 259 -14.75 6.93 -10.58
C ASP A 259 -15.20 6.12 -11.79
N ALA A 260 -15.09 6.73 -12.97
CA ALA A 260 -15.35 6.11 -14.26
C ALA A 260 -14.03 5.54 -14.79
N ASP A 261 -13.62 4.38 -14.28
CA ASP A 261 -12.31 3.75 -14.61
C ASP A 261 -12.07 3.58 -16.11
N LYS A 262 -13.14 3.37 -16.90
CA LYS A 262 -13.07 3.26 -18.37
C LYS A 262 -12.62 4.55 -19.07
N LEU A 263 -12.72 5.70 -18.40
CA LEU A 263 -12.32 7.01 -18.90
C LEU A 263 -10.97 7.47 -18.30
N LYS A 264 -10.32 6.63 -17.49
CA LYS A 264 -8.99 6.93 -16.96
C LYS A 264 -7.97 6.91 -18.09
N ARG A 265 -7.21 8.00 -18.22
CA ARG A 265 -6.22 8.17 -19.29
C ARG A 265 -4.86 8.56 -18.71
N ARG A 266 -3.80 8.06 -19.33
CA ARG A 266 -2.43 8.54 -19.11
C ARG A 266 -1.83 8.97 -20.43
N VAL A 267 -1.27 10.16 -20.48
CA VAL A 267 -0.62 10.72 -21.68
C VAL A 267 0.80 11.04 -21.32
N GLU A 268 1.75 10.43 -22.02
CA GLU A 268 3.15 10.83 -21.93
C GLU A 268 3.32 12.19 -22.61
N ILE A 269 3.88 13.14 -21.86
CA ILE A 269 4.13 14.49 -22.32
C ILE A 269 5.62 14.60 -22.66
N PRO A 270 5.96 15.01 -23.89
CA PRO A 270 7.32 15.18 -24.35
C PRO A 270 8.03 16.32 -23.58
N PHE A 271 9.37 16.28 -23.54
CA PHE A 271 10.18 17.17 -22.69
C PHE A 271 10.11 18.65 -23.08
N ASP A 272 9.76 18.95 -24.33
CA ASP A 272 9.61 20.30 -24.88
C ASP A 272 8.37 21.02 -24.35
N VAL A 273 7.32 20.27 -23.98
CA VAL A 273 6.08 20.82 -23.42
C VAL A 273 6.18 20.97 -21.90
N LYS A 274 6.11 22.22 -21.42
CA LYS A 274 6.24 22.56 -20.00
C LYS A 274 4.87 22.76 -19.35
N LEU A 275 4.29 21.70 -18.79
CA LEU A 275 3.03 21.81 -18.01
C LEU A 275 3.27 22.20 -16.54
N ARG A 276 4.51 22.08 -16.04
CA ARG A 276 4.85 22.40 -14.64
C ARG A 276 4.33 23.76 -14.14
N PRO A 277 4.43 24.89 -14.88
CA PRO A 277 3.92 26.18 -14.42
C PRO A 277 2.39 26.22 -14.23
N ILE A 278 1.66 25.37 -14.95
CA ILE A 278 0.20 25.28 -14.91
C ILE A 278 -0.23 24.56 -13.62
N PHE A 279 0.50 23.53 -13.22
CA PHE A 279 0.17 22.69 -12.06
C PHE A 279 0.79 23.20 -10.74
N SER A 280 1.91 23.93 -10.79
CA SER A 280 2.56 24.47 -9.58
C SER A 280 1.74 25.56 -8.88
N LYS A 281 0.92 26.32 -9.60
CA LYS A 281 0.04 27.35 -9.03
C LYS A 281 -1.15 26.78 -8.25
N GLY A 282 -1.52 25.52 -8.50
CA GLY A 282 -2.69 24.87 -7.89
C GLY A 282 -2.44 24.20 -6.52
N GLN A 283 -1.18 23.90 -6.18
CA GLN A 283 -0.87 23.09 -4.98
C GLN A 283 -1.25 23.75 -3.64
N ARG A 284 -1.35 25.08 -3.55
CA ARG A 284 -1.77 25.75 -2.30
C ARG A 284 -3.25 25.53 -1.92
N LYS A 285 -4.08 24.91 -2.77
CA LYS A 285 -5.52 24.70 -2.47
C LYS A 285 -5.97 23.24 -2.45
N ALA A 286 -5.24 22.32 -3.07
CA ALA A 286 -5.63 20.90 -3.11
C ALA A 286 -5.46 20.19 -1.75
N GLU A 287 -4.50 20.62 -0.94
CA GLU A 287 -4.28 20.10 0.42
C GLU A 287 -5.45 20.44 1.37
N THR A 288 -6.15 21.56 1.12
CA THR A 288 -7.37 21.93 1.84
C THR A 288 -8.56 21.06 1.43
N GLN A 289 -8.73 20.76 0.13
CA GLN A 289 -9.88 19.97 -0.36
C GLN A 289 -9.81 18.47 -0.03
N SER A 290 -8.60 17.90 0.07
CA SER A 290 -8.43 16.51 0.54
C SER A 290 -8.83 16.36 2.01
N ASN A 291 -8.54 17.36 2.84
CA ASN A 291 -8.95 17.38 4.25
C ASN A 291 -10.46 17.59 4.40
N ASP A 292 -11.08 18.38 3.52
CA ASP A 292 -12.54 18.57 3.53
C ASP A 292 -13.30 17.30 3.07
N GLN A 293 -12.75 16.50 2.14
CA GLN A 293 -13.35 15.22 1.74
C GLN A 293 -13.24 14.13 2.83
N ALA A 294 -12.16 14.16 3.63
CA ALA A 294 -12.03 13.29 4.80
C ALA A 294 -13.00 13.69 5.93
N ALA A 295 -13.28 14.99 6.09
CA ALA A 295 -14.20 15.50 7.11
C ALA A 295 -15.69 15.28 6.78
N ILE A 296 -16.05 15.04 5.52
CA ILE A 296 -17.44 14.76 5.10
C ILE A 296 -17.75 13.25 5.12
N SER A 297 -16.72 12.39 5.26
CA SER A 297 -16.85 10.93 5.33
C SER A 297 -16.71 10.35 6.74
N SER A 298 -16.57 11.21 7.75
CA SER A 298 -16.64 10.92 9.20
C SER A 298 -17.92 11.47 9.81
#